data_AF-A0A3D4BUG9-F1
#
_entry.id   AF-A0A3D4BUG9-F1
#
_cell.length_a   1.000
_cell.length_b   1.000
_cell.length_c   1.000
_cell.angle_alpha   90.00
_cell.angle_beta   90.00
_cell.angle_gamma   90.00
#
_symmetry.space_group_name_H-M   'P 1'
#
loop_
_entity.id
_entity.type
_entity.pdbx_description
1 polymer ?
#
loop_
_entity_poly.entity_id
_entity_poly.type
_entity_poly.pdbx_seq_one_letter_code
_entity_poly.pdbx_strand_id
1 'polypeptide(L)' 'MNDTVICVAIADDHNLFREGLKLIIEGDQGLHLVLESSNGQELLDAIEGMKHKPDV' A
#
# COMPACT_ATOMS: atom_id res chain seq x y z
N MET A 1 0.47 24.47 -0.73
CA MET A 1 0.82 23.39 0.19
C MET A 1 1.76 22.45 -0.54
N ASN A 2 2.82 21.93 0.11
CA ASN A 2 3.49 20.75 -0.41
C ASN A 2 2.63 19.57 0.02
N ASP A 3 1.66 19.20 -0.82
CA ASP A 3 0.88 17.98 -0.60
C ASP A 3 1.73 16.80 -1.06
N THR A 4 2.69 16.40 -0.21
CA THR A 4 3.45 15.17 -0.44
C THR A 4 2.52 13.99 -0.20
N VAL A 5 2.21 13.27 -1.27
CA VAL A 5 1.41 12.04 -1.22
C VAL A 5 2.26 10.92 -0.63
N ILE A 6 1.72 10.21 0.36
CA ILE A 6 2.37 9.06 1.00
C ILE A 6 2.00 7.79 0.22
N CYS A 7 3.00 7.09 -0.30
CA CYS A 7 2.83 5.82 -0.99
C CYS A 7 2.75 4.69 0.04
N VAL A 8 1.63 3.98 0.08
CA VAL A 8 1.34 2.94 1.07
C VAL A 8 1.35 1.58 0.40
N ALA A 9 1.97 0.58 1.04
CA ALA A 9 1.77 -0.81 0.68
C ALA A 9 1.15 -1.59 1.85
N ILE A 10 0.22 -2.50 1.55
CA ILE A 10 -0.49 -3.28 2.58
C ILE A 10 -0.21 -4.78 2.43
N ALA A 11 -0.07 -5.48 3.56
CA ALA A 11 -0.07 -6.93 3.61
C ALA A 11 -0.99 -7.42 4.72
N ASP A 12 -1.96 -8.27 4.35
CA ASP A 12 -2.91 -8.89 5.27
C ASP A 12 -3.43 -10.19 4.66
N ASP A 13 -3.55 -11.26 5.45
CA ASP A 13 -3.98 -12.59 4.98
C ASP A 13 -5.50 -12.69 4.75
N HIS A 14 -6.26 -11.64 5.07
CA HIS A 14 -7.70 -11.57 4.91
C HIS A 14 -8.12 -10.57 3.83
N ASN A 15 -8.70 -11.07 2.75
CA ASN A 15 -9.18 -10.25 1.63
C ASN A 15 -10.15 -9.13 2.08
N LEU A 16 -11.04 -9.42 3.03
CA LEU A 16 -12.02 -8.43 3.53
C LEU A 16 -11.33 -7.18 4.12
N PHE A 17 -10.22 -7.36 4.84
CA PHE A 17 -9.48 -6.25 5.44
C PHE A 17 -8.75 -5.44 4.37
N ARG A 18 -8.14 -6.09 3.37
CA ARG A 18 -7.48 -5.39 2.27
C ARG A 18 -8.44 -4.53 1.46
N GLU A 19 -9.61 -5.05 1.11
CA GLU A 19 -10.65 -4.29 0.41
C GLU A 19 -11.13 -3.09 1.26
N GLY A 20 -11.31 -3.29 2.57
CA GLY A 20 -11.66 -2.20 3.49
C GLY A 20 -10.60 -1.11 3.58
N LEU A 21 -9.33 -1.48 3.71
CA LEU A 21 -8.20 -0.55 3.76
C LEU A 21 -8.03 0.20 2.44
N LYS A 22 -8.19 -0.49 1.31
CA LYS A 22 -8.15 0.12 -0.01
C LYS A 22 -9.19 1.21 -0.17
N LEU A 23 -10.44 0.96 0.22
CA LEU A 23 -11.51 1.97 0.17
C LEU A 23 -11.20 3.20 1.04
N ILE A 24 -10.57 2.99 2.21
CA ILE A 24 -10.16 4.09 3.10
C ILE A 24 -9.03 4.90 2.45
N ILE A 25 -8.01 4.23 1.92
CA ILE A 25 -6.84 4.87 1.30
C ILE A 25 -7.23 5.63 0.03
N GLU A 26 -8.07 5.06 -0.84
CA GLU A 26 -8.57 5.71 -2.06
C GLU A 26 -9.44 6.96 -1.75
N GLY A 27 -10.00 7.05 -0.55
CA GLY A 27 -10.77 8.20 -0.08
C GLY A 27 -9.92 9.38 0.41
N ASP A 28 -8.61 9.20 0.62
CA ASP A 28 -7.70 10.21 1.13
C ASP A 28 -6.72 10.68 0.04
N GLN A 29 -6.78 11.97 -0.33
CA GLN A 29 -5.91 12.55 -1.36
C GLN A 29 -4.43 12.63 -0.95
N GLY A 30 -4.12 12.47 0.34
CA GLY A 30 -2.76 12.43 0.86
C GLY A 30 -2.14 11.03 0.83
N LEU A 31 -2.91 9.99 0.51
CA LEU A 31 -2.44 8.61 0.48
C LEU A 31 -2.57 8.02 -0.93
N HIS A 32 -1.65 7.12 -1.28
CA HIS A 32 -1.69 6.39 -2.52
C HIS A 32 -1.30 4.93 -2.30
N LEU A 33 -2.25 4.01 -2.47
CA LEU A 33 -1.98 2.58 -2.39
C LEU A 33 -1.18 2.13 -3.63
N VAL A 34 0.08 1.71 -3.43
CA VAL A 34 0.97 1.26 -4.51
C VAL A 34 1.05 -0.25 -4.62
N LEU A 35 0.76 -0.98 -3.53
CA LEU A 35 0.82 -2.43 -3.53
C LEU A 35 -0.06 -3.05 -2.44
N GLU A 36 -0.60 -4.23 -2.72
CA GLU A 36 -1.27 -5.09 -1.75
C GLU A 36 -0.76 -6.52 -1.85
N SER A 37 -0.74 -7.24 -0.74
CA SER A 37 -0.26 -8.61 -0.67
C SER A 37 -0.98 -9.43 0.40
N SER A 38 -0.95 -10.76 0.27
CA SER A 38 -1.56 -11.67 1.25
C SER A 38 -0.66 -11.95 2.46
N ASN A 39 0.64 -11.63 2.38
CA ASN A 39 1.58 -11.85 3.46
C ASN A 39 2.84 -10.98 3.30
N GLY A 40 3.67 -10.95 4.34
CA GLY A 40 4.87 -10.12 4.36
C GLY A 40 5.95 -10.54 3.35
N GLN A 41 6.09 -11.84 3.04
CA GLN A 41 7.13 -12.29 2.12
C GLN A 41 6.81 -11.88 0.69
N GLU A 42 5.58 -12.13 0.24
CA GLU A 42 5.10 -11.65 -1.07
C GLU A 42 5.23 -10.14 -1.22
N LEU A 43 4.94 -9.37 -0.16
CA LEU A 43 5.13 -7.92 -0.13
C LEU A 43 6.61 -7.53 -0.31
N LEU A 44 7.52 -8.17 0.43
CA LEU A 44 8.95 -7.89 0.34
C LEU A 44 9.52 -8.23 -1.04
N ASP A 45 9.14 -9.39 -1.58
CA ASP A 45 9.55 -9.85 -2.90
C ASP A 45 9.07 -8.86 -3.98
N ALA A 46 7.85 -8.34 -3.84
CA ALA A 46 7.30 -7.35 -4.75
C ALA A 46 8.00 -5.99 -4.65
N ILE A 47 8.39 -5.55 -3.44
CA ILE A 47 9.08 -4.28 -3.21
C ILE A 47 10.54 -4.32 -3.69
N GLU A 48 11.20 -5.48 -3.70
CA GLU A 48 12.62 -5.61 -4.05
C GLU A 48 12.94 -5.09 -5.47
N GLY A 49 12.01 -5.26 -6.41
CA GLY A 49 12.15 -4.80 -7.80
C GLY A 49 11.72 -3.35 -8.06
N MET A 50 11.17 -2.64 -7.07
CA MET A 50 10.60 -1.31 -7.28
C MET A 50 11.69 -0.22 -7.33
N LYS A 51 11.60 0.67 -8.32
CA LYS A 51 12.48 1.85 -8.41
C LYS A 51 12.30 2.82 -7.23
N HIS A 52 11.07 2.93 -6.73
CA HIS A 52 10.69 3.73 -5.57
C HIS A 52 9.92 2.82 -4.62
N LYS A 53 10.38 2.72 -3.37
CA LYS A 53 9.71 1.91 -2.34
C LYS A 53 8.49 2.67 -1.80
N PRO A 54 7.48 1.96 -1.27
CA PRO A 54 6.46 2.60 -0.45
C PRO A 54 7.10 3.33 0.74
N ASP A 55 6.44 4.40 1.19
CA ASP A 55 6.84 5.17 2.37
C ASP A 55 6.48 4.43 3.67
N VAL A 56 5.44 3.60 3.62
CA VAL A 56 4.98 2.75 4.73
C VAL A 56 4.39 1.43 4.21
#